data_AF-N6XXU2-F1
#
_entry.id   AF-N6XXU2-F1
#
_cell.length_a   1.000
_cell.length_b   1.000
_cell.length_c   1.000
_cell.angle_alpha   90.00
_cell.angle_beta   90.00
_cell.angle_gamma   90.00
#
_symmetry.space_group_name_H-M   'P 1'
#
loop_
_entity.id
_entity.type
_entity.pdbx_description
1 polymer ?
#
loop_
_entity_poly.entity_id
_entity_poly.type
_entity_poly.pdbx_seq_one_letter_code
_entity_poly.pdbx_strand_id
1 'polypeptide(L)'
;MAAVLVGAMGMAASAQAQVARPDCEAVAPWAAGFDRNDEWQPNALGSRHRLPRLFVSQETEALFGKPMLSWTEADAMSVREVVLACRQATKDRELSGAYNAMQSALVSRVANFSKALADARGRAGTAMNALQSAPPSLPLLSFHSALEQAATAQGYARLPAAANGLAPAASNAARELIAALRDLPEAEIATRVAEPAARTALAMRDGVVEALLTEVRAVPVSLPGLGLLDRMAQALPRDYAPALGKEATESLLRAVTERRAHIATEIADVLVAQIGESSRDFDAFAQIDQAADGNMLRQLPQAQAARVHDAAQARRQVVADALFSDMTTKLGALPATDAALDSVDAALRSIAAWPASAAPFKPRFEEGARKRRAEILAAVDKAEAGAMRGRVYETGDKAHRFEFVDRTRVFVHEPGHTAAGTYTEEKDGRIVVTVNGESTVLTREGRRLNGWHTQVSRTK
;
A
#
# COMPACT_ATOMS: atom_id res chain seq x y z
N MET A 1 63.27 43.96 -31.35
CA MET A 1 63.80 42.61 -31.07
C MET A 1 62.99 41.99 -29.94
N ALA A 2 62.12 41.04 -30.25
CA ALA A 2 61.67 39.97 -29.35
C ALA A 2 60.93 38.96 -30.23
N ALA A 3 61.64 37.87 -30.55
CA ALA A 3 61.15 36.80 -31.40
C ALA A 3 60.19 35.90 -30.61
N VAL A 4 59.06 35.60 -31.25
CA VAL A 4 58.10 34.58 -30.87
C VAL A 4 58.71 33.20 -31.13
N LEU A 5 58.76 32.34 -30.11
CA LEU A 5 59.09 30.92 -30.23
C LEU A 5 57.83 30.10 -29.92
N VAL A 6 57.10 29.75 -30.97
CA VAL A 6 56.03 28.75 -30.92
C VAL A 6 56.69 27.37 -30.88
N GLY A 7 56.73 26.76 -29.69
CA GLY A 7 57.16 25.38 -29.53
C GLY A 7 56.05 24.42 -29.99
N ALA A 8 56.24 23.81 -31.15
CA ALA A 8 55.44 22.69 -31.61
C ALA A 8 55.75 21.45 -30.77
N MET A 9 54.94 21.17 -29.75
CA MET A 9 54.89 19.86 -29.11
C MET A 9 54.22 18.88 -30.07
N GLY A 10 55.04 18.13 -30.81
CA GLY A 10 54.59 16.98 -31.57
C GLY A 10 54.00 15.95 -30.62
N MET A 11 52.70 15.71 -30.75
CA MET A 11 52.08 14.50 -30.20
C MET A 11 52.61 13.31 -31.00
N ALA A 12 53.61 12.63 -30.45
CA ALA A 12 53.95 11.29 -30.89
C ALA A 12 52.77 10.39 -30.53
N ALA A 13 51.93 10.09 -31.52
CA ALA A 13 50.97 9.01 -31.43
C ALA A 13 51.78 7.73 -31.18
N SER A 14 51.63 7.12 -30.01
CA SER A 14 52.24 5.85 -29.66
C SER A 14 51.76 4.80 -30.68
N ALA A 15 52.61 4.47 -31.66
CA ALA A 15 52.38 3.30 -32.50
C ALA A 15 52.34 2.08 -31.57
N GLN A 16 51.18 1.45 -31.44
CA GLN A 16 51.03 0.23 -30.65
C GLN A 16 52.00 -0.80 -31.24
N ALA A 17 52.96 -1.27 -30.44
CA ALA A 17 53.95 -2.23 -30.89
C ALA A 17 53.24 -3.50 -31.40
N GLN A 18 53.57 -3.89 -32.63
CA GLN A 18 53.09 -5.10 -33.27
C GLN A 18 53.68 -6.33 -32.56
N VAL A 19 52.95 -7.45 -32.51
CA VAL A 19 53.46 -8.71 -31.93
C VAL A 19 54.80 -9.13 -32.55
N ALA A 20 55.71 -9.65 -31.72
CA ALA A 20 57.00 -10.16 -32.17
C ALA A 20 56.81 -11.35 -33.12
N ARG A 21 57.79 -11.57 -34.01
CA ARG A 21 57.80 -12.68 -34.97
C ARG A 21 58.99 -13.60 -34.68
N PRO A 22 58.89 -14.47 -33.67
CA PRO A 22 59.95 -15.41 -33.30
C PRO A 22 60.22 -16.43 -34.42
N ASP A 23 61.42 -17.00 -34.40
CA ASP A 23 61.79 -18.10 -35.31
C ASP A 23 61.12 -19.42 -34.89
N CYS A 24 61.21 -20.42 -35.77
CA CYS A 24 60.56 -21.71 -35.53
C CYS A 24 61.22 -22.55 -34.45
N GLU A 25 62.48 -22.29 -34.11
CA GLU A 25 63.17 -22.96 -33.01
C GLU A 25 62.58 -22.51 -31.67
N ALA A 26 62.31 -21.21 -31.52
CA ALA A 26 61.64 -20.65 -30.35
C ALA A 26 60.14 -21.02 -30.28
N VAL A 27 59.46 -21.15 -31.43
CA VAL A 27 58.01 -21.45 -31.49
C VAL A 27 57.71 -22.94 -31.24
N ALA A 28 58.61 -23.86 -31.60
CA ALA A 28 58.42 -25.30 -31.45
C ALA A 28 58.09 -25.77 -30.01
N PRO A 29 58.86 -25.41 -28.96
CA PRO A 29 58.56 -25.85 -27.59
C PRO A 29 57.24 -25.30 -27.07
N TRP A 30 56.90 -24.05 -27.41
CA TRP A 30 55.59 -23.46 -27.10
C TRP A 30 54.46 -24.24 -27.78
N ALA A 31 54.63 -24.59 -29.06
CA ALA A 31 53.59 -25.29 -29.80
C ALA A 31 53.38 -26.74 -29.37
N ALA A 32 54.42 -27.39 -28.83
CA ALA A 32 54.29 -28.71 -28.22
C ALA A 32 53.37 -28.71 -26.98
N GLY A 33 53.25 -27.58 -26.28
CA GLY A 33 52.36 -27.41 -25.12
C GLY A 33 50.87 -27.21 -25.48
N PHE A 34 50.50 -27.26 -26.75
CA PHE A 34 49.13 -26.98 -27.17
C PHE A 34 48.18 -28.16 -26.93
N ASP A 35 47.22 -27.95 -26.03
CA ASP A 35 46.03 -28.79 -25.89
C ASP A 35 44.78 -28.00 -26.32
N ARG A 36 44.02 -28.58 -27.26
CA ARG A 36 42.75 -28.00 -27.73
C ARG A 36 41.63 -28.11 -26.71
N ASN A 37 41.75 -29.01 -25.73
CA ASN A 37 40.73 -29.28 -24.72
C ASN A 37 40.97 -28.47 -23.44
N ASP A 38 42.18 -27.94 -23.23
CA ASP A 38 42.46 -27.00 -22.15
C ASP A 38 42.00 -25.60 -22.56
N GLU A 39 40.77 -25.28 -22.19
CA GLU A 39 40.13 -24.02 -22.53
C GLU A 39 40.20 -23.00 -21.40
N TRP A 40 40.40 -21.75 -21.79
CA TRP A 40 40.24 -20.55 -20.98
C TRP A 40 39.02 -19.77 -21.44
N GLN A 41 38.35 -19.11 -20.49
CA GLN A 41 37.24 -18.20 -20.71
C GLN A 41 37.54 -16.86 -20.03
N PRO A 42 37.04 -15.74 -20.58
CA PRO A 42 37.30 -14.41 -20.01
C PRO A 42 36.69 -14.22 -18.62
N ASN A 43 35.55 -14.85 -18.34
CA ASN A 43 34.81 -14.73 -17.09
C ASN A 43 33.81 -15.88 -16.95
N ALA A 44 33.17 -15.99 -15.78
CA ALA A 44 32.14 -16.97 -15.47
C ALA A 44 30.70 -16.54 -15.88
N LEU A 45 30.54 -15.47 -16.68
CA LEU A 45 29.25 -14.83 -16.98
C LEU A 45 28.54 -15.42 -18.22
N GLY A 46 28.92 -16.63 -18.61
CA GLY A 46 28.41 -17.28 -19.82
C GLY A 46 29.00 -16.72 -21.11
N SER A 47 30.30 -16.38 -21.10
CA SER A 47 31.00 -16.00 -22.33
C SER A 47 30.93 -17.14 -23.36
N ARG A 48 30.66 -16.79 -24.62
CA ARG A 48 30.71 -17.74 -25.75
C ARG A 48 32.15 -18.03 -26.19
N HIS A 49 33.12 -17.27 -25.70
CA HIS A 49 34.51 -17.35 -26.13
C HIS A 49 35.26 -18.38 -25.28
N ARG A 50 35.69 -19.46 -25.93
CA ARG A 50 36.56 -20.49 -25.35
C ARG A 50 37.85 -20.57 -26.14
N LEU A 51 38.95 -20.15 -25.53
CA LEU A 51 40.25 -20.06 -26.18
C LEU A 51 41.16 -21.15 -25.62
N PRO A 52 42.03 -21.78 -26.42
CA PRO A 52 43.08 -22.62 -25.87
C PRO A 52 43.93 -21.85 -24.84
N ARG A 53 44.09 -22.41 -23.64
CA ARG A 53 44.74 -21.76 -22.50
C ARG A 53 46.16 -21.32 -22.80
N LEU A 54 46.86 -22.06 -23.66
CA LEU A 54 48.19 -21.71 -24.11
C LEU A 54 48.27 -20.25 -24.59
N PHE A 55 47.29 -19.77 -25.36
CA PHE A 55 47.33 -18.40 -25.90
C PHE A 55 47.26 -17.30 -24.81
N VAL A 56 46.68 -17.57 -23.64
CA VAL A 56 46.63 -16.60 -22.52
C VAL A 56 47.77 -16.79 -21.52
N SER A 57 48.70 -17.71 -21.77
CA SER A 57 49.80 -17.99 -20.85
C SER A 57 50.86 -16.89 -20.86
N GLN A 58 51.61 -16.80 -19.78
CA GLN A 58 52.81 -15.94 -19.71
C GLN A 58 53.88 -16.38 -20.73
N GLU A 59 53.91 -17.65 -21.11
CA GLU A 59 54.83 -18.15 -22.15
C GLU A 59 54.51 -17.55 -23.52
N THR A 60 53.22 -17.43 -23.87
CA THR A 60 52.81 -16.75 -25.12
C THR A 60 53.20 -15.28 -25.09
N GLU A 61 53.04 -14.61 -23.95
CA GLU A 61 53.47 -13.23 -23.78
C GLU A 61 55.00 -13.08 -23.93
N ALA A 62 55.78 -13.96 -23.30
CA ALA A 62 57.24 -13.95 -23.41
C ALA A 62 57.71 -14.21 -24.85
N LEU A 63 57.04 -15.11 -25.58
CA LEU A 63 57.39 -15.49 -26.94
C LEU A 63 57.03 -14.41 -27.98
N PHE A 64 55.84 -13.81 -27.86
CA PHE A 64 55.33 -12.83 -28.83
C PHE A 64 55.47 -11.37 -28.35
N GLY A 65 56.05 -11.16 -27.16
CA GLY A 65 56.33 -9.84 -26.57
C GLY A 65 55.09 -9.07 -26.12
N LYS A 66 53.91 -9.69 -26.12
CA LYS A 66 52.63 -9.04 -25.86
C LYS A 66 51.57 -10.04 -25.37
N PRO A 67 50.85 -9.77 -24.27
CA PRO A 67 49.81 -10.68 -23.78
C PRO A 67 48.61 -10.72 -24.73
N MET A 68 48.02 -11.90 -24.93
CA MET A 68 46.92 -12.09 -25.89
C MET A 68 45.72 -11.18 -25.62
N LEU A 69 45.43 -10.88 -24.34
CA LEU A 69 44.34 -9.96 -23.97
C LEU A 69 44.53 -8.52 -24.51
N SER A 70 45.73 -8.16 -24.97
CA SER A 70 46.02 -6.87 -25.61
C SER A 70 46.15 -6.97 -27.13
N TRP A 71 46.04 -8.18 -27.71
CA TRP A 71 46.11 -8.38 -29.15
C TRP A 71 44.90 -7.78 -29.86
N THR A 72 45.18 -7.18 -31.00
CA THR A 72 44.18 -6.81 -32.01
C THR A 72 43.87 -8.00 -32.93
N GLU A 73 42.85 -7.87 -33.78
CA GLU A 73 42.59 -8.83 -34.86
C GLU A 73 43.83 -9.02 -35.76
N ALA A 74 44.54 -7.93 -36.07
CA ALA A 74 45.75 -7.95 -36.88
C ALA A 74 46.92 -8.68 -36.17
N ASP A 75 47.06 -8.51 -34.85
CA ASP A 75 48.07 -9.23 -34.06
C ASP A 75 47.83 -10.75 -34.10
N ALA A 76 46.58 -11.19 -33.94
CA ALA A 76 46.21 -12.60 -34.05
C ALA A 76 46.53 -13.17 -35.45
N MET A 77 46.36 -12.36 -36.51
CA MET A 77 46.73 -12.77 -37.88
C MET A 77 48.24 -12.83 -38.09
N SER A 78 49.00 -11.90 -37.50
CA SER A 78 50.47 -11.95 -37.53
C SER A 78 51.02 -13.21 -36.85
N VAL A 79 50.49 -13.58 -35.68
CA VAL A 79 50.86 -14.82 -34.97
C VAL A 79 50.52 -16.04 -35.82
N ARG A 80 49.35 -16.05 -36.49
CA ARG A 80 48.97 -17.13 -37.40
C ARG A 80 49.96 -17.28 -38.55
N GLU A 81 50.45 -16.19 -39.12
CA GLU A 81 51.44 -16.25 -40.20
C GLU A 81 52.75 -16.90 -39.72
N VAL A 82 53.20 -16.59 -38.50
CA VAL A 82 54.36 -17.24 -37.87
C VAL A 82 54.12 -18.75 -37.72
N VAL A 83 52.97 -19.13 -37.15
CA VAL A 83 52.57 -20.54 -36.99
C VAL A 83 52.48 -21.26 -38.35
N LEU A 84 52.01 -20.57 -39.39
CA LEU A 84 51.94 -21.13 -40.76
C LEU A 84 53.32 -21.36 -41.36
N ALA A 85 54.23 -20.40 -41.23
CA ALA A 85 55.61 -20.56 -41.69
C ALA A 85 56.29 -21.74 -40.98
N CYS A 86 56.12 -21.88 -39.66
CA CYS A 86 56.73 -22.99 -38.91
C CYS A 86 56.10 -24.34 -39.20
N ARG A 87 54.80 -24.38 -39.49
CA ARG A 87 54.16 -25.60 -40.01
C ARG A 87 54.74 -26.05 -41.35
N GLN A 88 55.05 -25.10 -42.23
CA GLN A 88 55.63 -25.41 -43.54
C GLN A 88 57.09 -25.87 -43.43
N ALA A 89 57.82 -25.40 -42.41
CA ALA A 89 59.22 -25.75 -42.18
C ALA A 89 59.43 -27.06 -41.40
N THR A 90 58.48 -27.47 -40.55
CA THR A 90 58.64 -28.66 -39.69
C THR A 90 58.46 -29.97 -40.44
N LYS A 91 59.28 -30.98 -40.07
CA LYS A 91 59.13 -32.38 -40.51
C LYS A 91 58.45 -33.27 -39.46
N ASP A 92 58.21 -32.74 -38.26
CA ASP A 92 57.54 -33.44 -37.18
C ASP A 92 56.02 -33.46 -37.42
N ARG A 93 55.43 -34.66 -37.46
CA ARG A 93 54.01 -34.86 -37.77
C ARG A 93 53.10 -34.40 -36.63
N GLU A 94 53.48 -34.60 -35.38
CA GLU A 94 52.69 -34.19 -34.22
C GLU A 94 52.68 -32.67 -34.11
N LEU A 95 53.87 -32.06 -34.23
CA LEU A 95 54.01 -30.60 -34.20
C LEU A 95 53.29 -29.93 -35.38
N SER A 96 53.34 -30.52 -36.58
CA SER A 96 52.57 -30.04 -37.73
C SER A 96 51.06 -30.08 -37.48
N GLY A 97 50.57 -31.11 -36.79
CA GLY A 97 49.20 -31.24 -36.32
C GLY A 97 48.80 -30.15 -35.33
N ALA A 98 49.64 -29.89 -34.33
CA ALA A 98 49.45 -28.82 -33.36
C ALA A 98 49.36 -27.45 -34.05
N TYR A 99 50.29 -27.13 -34.95
CA TYR A 99 50.25 -25.89 -35.71
C TYR A 99 48.98 -25.72 -36.56
N ASN A 100 48.49 -26.79 -37.18
CA ASN A 100 47.24 -26.73 -37.95
C ASN A 100 46.03 -26.40 -37.05
N ALA A 101 45.97 -26.99 -35.85
CA ALA A 101 44.93 -26.70 -34.89
C ALA A 101 45.03 -25.27 -34.33
N MET A 102 46.24 -24.80 -34.05
CA MET A 102 46.52 -23.42 -33.64
C MET A 102 46.08 -22.40 -34.70
N GLN A 103 46.39 -22.63 -35.98
CA GLN A 103 45.96 -21.74 -37.07
C GLN A 103 44.44 -21.58 -37.08
N SER A 104 43.72 -22.69 -36.91
CA SER A 104 42.25 -22.70 -36.87
C SER A 104 41.74 -21.89 -35.66
N ALA A 105 42.35 -22.07 -34.48
CA ALA A 105 42.00 -21.32 -33.27
C ALA A 105 42.32 -19.82 -33.39
N LEU A 106 43.44 -19.45 -34.02
CA LEU A 106 43.85 -18.06 -34.21
C LEU A 106 42.86 -17.28 -35.10
N VAL A 107 42.42 -17.88 -36.22
CA VAL A 107 41.42 -17.26 -37.12
C VAL A 107 40.04 -17.19 -36.49
N SER A 108 39.56 -18.30 -35.94
CA SER A 108 38.14 -18.41 -35.60
C SER A 108 37.81 -18.00 -34.16
N ARG A 109 38.75 -18.16 -33.23
CA ARG A 109 38.48 -17.96 -31.80
C ARG A 109 39.22 -16.73 -31.28
N VAL A 110 40.54 -16.66 -31.46
CA VAL A 110 41.38 -15.58 -30.91
C VAL A 110 41.06 -14.25 -31.60
N ALA A 111 41.12 -14.18 -32.94
CA ALA A 111 40.81 -12.95 -33.68
C ALA A 111 39.40 -12.42 -33.38
N ASN A 112 38.39 -13.30 -33.38
CA ASN A 112 37.01 -12.95 -33.05
C ASN A 112 36.86 -12.46 -31.61
N PHE A 113 37.58 -13.06 -30.66
CA PHE A 113 37.59 -12.59 -29.28
C PHE A 113 38.29 -11.23 -29.14
N SER A 114 39.46 -11.04 -29.75
CA SER A 114 40.18 -9.75 -29.74
C SER A 114 39.31 -8.60 -30.24
N LYS A 115 38.53 -8.83 -31.31
CA LYS A 115 37.55 -7.88 -31.82
C LYS A 115 36.43 -7.61 -30.82
N ALA A 116 35.78 -8.66 -30.31
CA ALA A 116 34.69 -8.54 -29.34
C ALA A 116 35.14 -7.84 -28.04
N LEU A 117 36.36 -8.11 -27.59
CA LEU A 117 36.98 -7.49 -26.42
C LEU A 117 37.22 -5.99 -26.63
N ALA A 118 37.72 -5.58 -27.80
CA ALA A 118 37.89 -4.16 -28.13
C ALA A 118 36.54 -3.42 -28.13
N ASP A 119 35.52 -4.00 -28.77
CA ASP A 119 34.16 -3.44 -28.80
C ASP A 119 33.55 -3.39 -27.39
N ALA A 120 33.76 -4.41 -26.57
CA ALA A 120 33.27 -4.47 -25.20
C ALA A 120 33.93 -3.42 -24.29
N ARG A 121 35.25 -3.20 -24.41
CA ARG A 121 35.95 -2.13 -23.69
C ARG A 121 35.39 -0.75 -24.03
N GLY A 122 35.16 -0.47 -25.33
CA GLY A 122 34.58 0.79 -25.79
C GLY A 122 33.15 1.01 -25.27
N ARG A 123 32.29 -0.02 -25.39
CA ARG A 123 30.91 0.03 -24.89
C ARG A 123 30.84 0.17 -23.37
N ALA A 124 31.63 -0.60 -22.62
CA ALA A 124 31.67 -0.52 -21.16
C ALA A 124 32.14 0.86 -20.69
N GLY A 125 33.19 1.43 -21.30
CA GLY A 125 33.65 2.78 -20.98
C GLY A 125 32.59 3.85 -21.25
N THR A 126 31.94 3.80 -22.42
CA THR A 126 30.87 4.74 -22.80
C THR A 126 29.68 4.63 -21.85
N ALA A 127 29.24 3.40 -21.56
CA ALA A 127 28.12 3.14 -20.67
C ALA A 127 28.40 3.58 -19.23
N MET A 128 29.59 3.28 -18.70
CA MET A 128 29.99 3.71 -17.36
C MET A 128 30.01 5.24 -17.24
N ASN A 129 30.55 5.95 -18.25
CA ASN A 129 30.53 7.41 -18.26
C ASN A 129 29.10 7.98 -18.26
N ALA A 130 28.19 7.37 -19.04
CA ALA A 130 26.79 7.77 -19.09
C ALA A 130 26.07 7.53 -17.75
N LEU A 131 26.33 6.40 -17.09
CA LEU A 131 25.78 6.08 -15.77
C LEU A 131 26.30 7.02 -14.68
N GLN A 132 27.61 7.32 -14.70
CA GLN A 132 28.24 8.24 -13.75
C GLN A 132 27.74 9.69 -13.91
N SER A 133 27.33 10.06 -15.12
CA SER A 133 26.79 11.40 -15.40
C SER A 133 25.28 11.50 -15.16
N ALA A 134 24.60 10.40 -14.85
CA ALA A 134 23.17 10.39 -14.62
C ALA A 134 22.83 11.08 -13.27
N PRO A 135 21.68 11.77 -13.17
CA PRO A 135 21.25 12.40 -11.93
C PRO A 135 21.17 11.38 -10.76
N PRO A 136 21.69 11.70 -9.56
CA PRO A 136 21.59 10.84 -8.40
C PRO A 136 20.13 10.47 -8.10
N SER A 137 19.89 9.20 -7.84
CA SER A 137 18.59 8.67 -7.47
C SER A 137 18.77 7.33 -6.75
N LEU A 138 17.76 6.93 -5.98
CA LEU A 138 17.80 5.65 -5.28
C LEU A 138 17.97 4.43 -6.21
N PRO A 139 17.28 4.34 -7.37
CA PRO A 139 17.54 3.28 -8.34
C PRO A 139 18.97 3.29 -8.89
N LEU A 140 19.53 4.47 -9.17
CA LEU A 140 20.90 4.59 -9.69
C LEU A 140 21.95 4.15 -8.64
N LEU A 141 21.76 4.56 -7.39
CA LEU A 141 22.59 4.09 -6.26
C LEU A 141 22.53 2.56 -6.15
N SER A 142 21.32 1.98 -6.19
CA SER A 142 21.14 0.52 -6.12
C SER A 142 21.83 -0.21 -7.28
N PHE A 143 21.77 0.34 -8.49
CA PHE A 143 22.46 -0.22 -9.64
C PHE A 143 23.98 -0.18 -9.50
N HIS A 144 24.56 0.95 -9.07
CA HIS A 144 26.01 1.04 -8.84
C HIS A 144 26.48 0.11 -7.72
N SER A 145 25.73 -0.04 -6.63
CA SER A 145 26.05 -1.03 -5.59
C SER A 145 25.95 -2.47 -6.09
N ALA A 146 25.02 -2.78 -7.00
CA ALA A 146 24.93 -4.11 -7.61
C ALA A 146 26.14 -4.41 -8.52
N LEU A 147 26.72 -3.39 -9.17
CA LEU A 147 27.89 -3.52 -10.03
C LEU A 147 29.17 -3.93 -9.27
N GLU A 148 29.23 -3.73 -7.95
CA GLU A 148 30.36 -4.17 -7.12
C GLU A 148 30.62 -5.69 -7.23
N GLN A 149 29.56 -6.46 -7.51
CA GLN A 149 29.64 -7.92 -7.67
C GLN A 149 29.51 -8.36 -9.14
N ALA A 150 29.65 -7.44 -10.10
CA ALA A 150 29.42 -7.69 -11.53
C ALA A 150 30.31 -8.78 -12.13
N ALA A 151 31.49 -9.02 -11.55
CA ALA A 151 32.42 -10.08 -11.98
C ALA A 151 31.93 -11.50 -11.62
N THR A 152 30.98 -11.62 -10.69
CA THR A 152 30.45 -12.91 -10.23
C THR A 152 29.17 -13.28 -10.98
N ALA A 153 28.93 -14.58 -11.19
CA ALA A 153 27.70 -15.05 -11.83
C ALA A 153 26.42 -14.61 -11.08
N GLN A 154 26.47 -14.62 -9.74
CA GLN A 154 25.33 -14.21 -8.90
C GLN A 154 25.09 -12.70 -8.98
N GLY A 155 26.13 -11.88 -8.89
CA GLY A 155 26.02 -10.43 -9.01
C GLY A 155 25.54 -10.01 -10.40
N TYR A 156 26.11 -10.60 -11.45
CA TYR A 156 25.70 -10.37 -12.83
C TYR A 156 24.22 -10.67 -13.07
N ALA A 157 23.70 -11.78 -12.53
CA ALA A 157 22.30 -12.17 -12.68
C ALA A 157 21.30 -11.15 -12.08
N ARG A 158 21.74 -10.31 -11.15
CA ARG A 158 20.90 -9.27 -10.51
C ARG A 158 20.87 -7.95 -11.29
N LEU A 159 21.85 -7.71 -12.16
CA LEU A 159 21.98 -6.43 -12.87
C LEU A 159 20.76 -6.07 -13.74
N PRO A 160 20.11 -7.01 -14.48
CA PRO A 160 18.93 -6.67 -15.26
C PRO A 160 17.77 -6.16 -14.39
N ALA A 161 17.55 -6.77 -13.23
CA ALA A 161 16.51 -6.33 -12.30
C ALA A 161 16.82 -4.95 -11.72
N ALA A 162 18.07 -4.70 -11.34
CA ALA A 162 18.52 -3.40 -10.85
C ALA A 162 18.41 -2.30 -11.90
N ALA A 163 18.52 -2.63 -13.19
CA ALA A 163 18.40 -1.67 -14.30
C ALA A 163 16.95 -1.23 -14.59
N ASN A 164 15.93 -1.97 -14.14
CA ASN A 164 14.52 -1.70 -14.46
C ASN A 164 13.99 -0.40 -13.82
N GLY A 165 14.57 0.03 -12.70
CA GLY A 165 14.16 1.27 -12.01
C GLY A 165 14.87 2.53 -12.50
N LEU A 166 15.81 2.41 -13.46
CA LEU A 166 16.60 3.53 -13.93
C LEU A 166 15.81 4.41 -14.90
N ALA A 167 16.15 5.70 -14.93
CA ALA A 167 15.67 6.61 -15.97
C ALA A 167 16.04 6.10 -17.38
N PRO A 168 15.26 6.39 -18.43
CA PRO A 168 15.41 5.75 -19.75
C PRO A 168 16.84 5.77 -20.32
N ALA A 169 17.53 6.91 -20.25
CA ALA A 169 18.91 7.03 -20.73
C ALA A 169 19.90 6.15 -19.92
N ALA A 170 19.79 6.17 -18.60
CA ALA A 170 20.60 5.34 -17.71
C ALA A 170 20.29 3.84 -17.86
N SER A 171 19.01 3.49 -18.08
CA SER A 171 18.59 2.10 -18.36
C SER A 171 19.20 1.58 -19.67
N ASN A 172 19.27 2.41 -20.71
CA ASN A 172 19.95 2.04 -21.96
C ASN A 172 21.44 1.80 -21.73
N ALA A 173 22.11 2.71 -21.02
CA ALA A 173 23.53 2.56 -20.67
C ALA A 173 23.79 1.30 -19.84
N ALA A 174 22.93 1.01 -18.85
CA ALA A 174 23.00 -0.20 -18.05
C ALA A 174 22.90 -1.47 -18.92
N ARG A 175 21.98 -1.51 -19.89
CA ARG A 175 21.84 -2.66 -20.81
C ARG A 175 23.08 -2.86 -21.68
N GLU A 176 23.66 -1.78 -22.21
CA GLU A 176 24.90 -1.85 -22.98
C GLU A 176 26.08 -2.34 -22.13
N LEU A 177 26.19 -1.85 -20.89
CA LEU A 177 27.19 -2.31 -19.94
C LEU A 177 27.03 -3.81 -19.66
N ILE A 178 25.83 -4.27 -19.28
CA ILE A 178 25.53 -5.68 -18.97
C ILE A 178 25.87 -6.60 -20.15
N ALA A 179 25.62 -6.14 -21.39
CA ALA A 179 25.99 -6.88 -22.58
C ALA A 179 27.51 -6.96 -22.76
N ALA A 180 28.23 -5.85 -22.56
CA ALA A 180 29.69 -5.78 -22.69
C ALA A 180 30.43 -6.65 -21.66
N LEU A 181 29.90 -6.80 -20.44
CA LEU A 181 30.54 -7.56 -19.35
C LEU A 181 30.88 -9.01 -19.75
N ARG A 182 30.08 -9.67 -20.59
CA ARG A 182 30.30 -11.07 -21.00
C ARG A 182 31.57 -11.27 -21.82
N ASP A 183 32.04 -10.22 -22.48
CA ASP A 183 33.21 -10.26 -23.36
C ASP A 183 34.46 -9.70 -22.66
N LEU A 184 34.34 -9.13 -21.46
CA LEU A 184 35.46 -8.59 -20.68
C LEU A 184 36.12 -9.64 -19.77
N PRO A 185 37.46 -9.65 -19.65
CA PRO A 185 38.14 -10.44 -18.63
C PRO A 185 37.70 -10.06 -17.21
N GLU A 186 37.62 -11.03 -16.31
CA GLU A 186 37.19 -10.83 -14.91
C GLU A 186 37.96 -9.69 -14.22
N ALA A 187 39.28 -9.64 -14.37
CA ALA A 187 40.13 -8.58 -13.82
C ALA A 187 39.81 -7.18 -14.39
N GLU A 188 39.38 -7.10 -15.65
CA GLU A 188 38.93 -5.84 -16.26
C GLU A 188 37.54 -5.44 -15.78
N ILE A 189 36.63 -6.39 -15.52
CA ILE A 189 35.34 -6.08 -14.90
C ILE A 189 35.56 -5.47 -13.51
N ALA A 190 36.45 -6.05 -12.71
CA ALA A 190 36.78 -5.53 -11.39
C ALA A 190 37.28 -4.07 -11.45
N THR A 191 38.30 -3.82 -12.26
CA THR A 191 38.99 -2.52 -12.31
C THR A 191 38.24 -1.43 -13.11
N ARG A 192 37.54 -1.81 -14.19
CA ARG A 192 36.83 -0.84 -15.06
C ARG A 192 35.38 -0.60 -14.68
N VAL A 193 34.76 -1.52 -13.95
CA VAL A 193 33.32 -1.46 -13.64
C VAL A 193 33.07 -1.50 -12.14
N ALA A 194 33.48 -2.55 -11.45
CA ALA A 194 33.14 -2.74 -10.03
C ALA A 194 33.75 -1.64 -9.14
N GLU A 195 35.06 -1.36 -9.27
CA GLU A 195 35.74 -0.33 -8.48
C GLU A 195 35.21 1.10 -8.77
N PRO A 196 35.05 1.56 -10.02
CA PRO A 196 34.45 2.86 -10.28
C PRO A 196 32.99 2.94 -9.79
N ALA A 197 32.21 1.87 -9.94
CA ALA A 197 30.83 1.84 -9.46
C ALA A 197 30.75 1.95 -7.93
N ALA A 198 31.61 1.24 -7.19
CA ALA A 198 31.70 1.35 -5.73
C ALA A 198 32.01 2.79 -5.29
N ARG A 199 32.98 3.45 -5.94
CA ARG A 199 33.32 4.86 -5.67
C ARG A 199 32.16 5.79 -5.95
N THR A 200 31.46 5.61 -7.08
CA THR A 200 30.30 6.42 -7.46
C THR A 200 29.12 6.20 -6.51
N ALA A 201 28.84 4.95 -6.10
CA ALA A 201 27.82 4.63 -5.11
C ALA A 201 28.11 5.33 -3.77
N LEU A 202 29.34 5.23 -3.28
CA LEU A 202 29.77 5.89 -2.04
C LEU A 202 29.58 7.41 -2.14
N ALA A 203 30.00 8.04 -3.24
CA ALA A 203 29.94 9.48 -3.42
C ALA A 203 28.50 10.03 -3.51
N MET A 204 27.55 9.26 -4.01
CA MET A 204 26.15 9.72 -4.14
C MET A 204 25.27 9.36 -2.94
N ARG A 205 25.71 8.43 -2.07
CA ARG A 205 24.87 7.85 -1.01
C ARG A 205 24.26 8.92 -0.11
N ASP A 206 25.06 9.81 0.45
CA ASP A 206 24.58 10.80 1.41
C ASP A 206 23.58 11.77 0.77
N GLY A 207 23.84 12.21 -0.46
CA GLY A 207 22.91 13.06 -1.20
C GLY A 207 21.57 12.37 -1.50
N VAL A 208 21.60 11.08 -1.85
CA VAL A 208 20.38 10.28 -2.06
C VAL A 208 19.62 10.08 -0.74
N VAL A 209 20.31 9.82 0.37
CA VAL A 209 19.70 9.67 1.69
C VAL A 209 19.01 10.97 2.13
N GLU A 210 19.67 12.11 2.00
CA GLU A 210 19.09 13.41 2.34
C GLU A 210 17.90 13.78 1.46
N ALA A 211 17.96 13.47 0.17
CA ALA A 211 16.82 13.65 -0.74
C ALA A 211 15.62 12.81 -0.30
N LEU A 212 15.83 11.53 0.02
CA LEU A 212 14.78 10.63 0.50
C LEU A 212 14.20 11.08 1.85
N LEU A 213 15.03 11.54 2.78
CA LEU A 213 14.57 12.10 4.05
C LEU A 213 13.68 13.34 3.82
N THR A 214 14.05 14.17 2.85
CA THR A 214 13.25 15.34 2.44
C THR A 214 11.91 14.91 1.84
N GLU A 215 11.90 13.91 0.96
CA GLU A 215 10.67 13.33 0.40
C GLU A 215 9.75 12.75 1.48
N VAL A 216 10.30 11.99 2.44
CA VAL A 216 9.55 11.46 3.58
C VAL A 216 8.90 12.60 4.37
N ARG A 217 9.64 13.67 4.68
CA ARG A 217 9.11 14.83 5.41
C ARG A 217 8.02 15.56 4.62
N ALA A 218 8.13 15.59 3.29
CA ALA A 218 7.18 16.26 2.40
C ALA A 218 5.87 15.48 2.16
N VAL A 219 5.76 14.22 2.59
CA VAL A 219 4.53 13.43 2.41
C VAL A 219 3.32 14.15 3.03
N PRO A 220 2.24 14.43 2.28
CA PRO A 220 1.09 15.18 2.77
C PRO A 220 0.33 14.49 3.89
N VAL A 221 -0.25 15.28 4.81
CA VAL A 221 -1.14 14.80 5.88
C VAL A 221 -2.46 14.33 5.26
N SER A 222 -2.55 13.03 4.98
CA SER A 222 -3.70 12.40 4.33
C SER A 222 -3.63 10.88 4.43
N LEU A 223 -4.75 10.18 4.24
CA LEU A 223 -4.77 8.71 4.15
C LEU A 223 -3.89 8.16 3.02
N PRO A 224 -3.91 8.70 1.79
CA PRO A 224 -2.96 8.29 0.75
C PRO A 224 -1.50 8.48 1.16
N GLY A 225 -1.21 9.53 1.94
CA GLY A 225 0.11 9.77 2.52
C GLY A 225 0.57 8.67 3.47
N LEU A 226 -0.32 8.20 4.36
CA LEU A 226 -0.04 7.04 5.23
C LEU A 226 0.27 5.78 4.40
N GLY A 227 -0.52 5.50 3.38
CA GLY A 227 -0.29 4.35 2.49
C GLY A 227 1.00 4.45 1.68
N LEU A 228 1.45 5.66 1.34
CA LEU A 228 2.75 5.87 0.70
C LEU A 228 3.89 5.52 1.66
N LEU A 229 3.84 6.00 2.91
CA LEU A 229 4.84 5.72 3.93
C LEU A 229 4.92 4.23 4.26
N ASP A 230 3.79 3.52 4.30
CA ASP A 230 3.78 2.07 4.52
C ASP A 230 4.49 1.31 3.39
N ARG A 231 4.29 1.72 2.13
CA ARG A 231 5.03 1.15 0.99
C ARG A 231 6.53 1.43 1.09
N MET A 232 6.92 2.65 1.48
CA MET A 232 8.33 3.00 1.68
C MET A 232 8.96 2.15 2.79
N ALA A 233 8.27 1.95 3.91
CA ALA A 233 8.73 1.12 5.02
C ALA A 233 8.99 -0.34 4.61
N GLN A 234 8.22 -0.87 3.65
CA GLN A 234 8.41 -2.22 3.13
C GLN A 234 9.52 -2.30 2.08
N ALA A 235 9.61 -1.32 1.18
CA ALA A 235 10.56 -1.33 0.07
C ALA A 235 12.01 -1.06 0.52
N LEU A 236 12.22 -0.13 1.46
CA LEU A 236 13.56 0.25 1.95
C LEU A 236 14.42 -0.96 2.39
N PRO A 237 13.97 -1.81 3.33
CA PRO A 237 14.78 -2.94 3.78
C PRO A 237 14.92 -4.04 2.72
N ARG A 238 13.89 -4.26 1.89
CA ARG A 238 13.86 -5.37 0.93
C ARG A 238 14.71 -5.08 -0.31
N ASP A 239 14.56 -3.89 -0.87
CA ASP A 239 15.04 -3.57 -2.22
C ASP A 239 16.28 -2.66 -2.20
N TYR A 240 16.52 -1.93 -1.10
CA TYR A 240 17.52 -0.86 -1.06
C TYR A 240 18.53 -0.95 0.08
N ALA A 241 18.31 -1.78 1.10
CA ALA A 241 19.23 -1.92 2.23
C ALA A 241 20.69 -2.22 1.84
N PRO A 242 21.00 -3.06 0.83
CA PRO A 242 22.38 -3.30 0.42
C PRO A 242 23.09 -2.03 -0.10
N ALA A 243 22.35 -1.13 -0.76
CA ALA A 243 22.92 0.07 -1.37
C ALA A 243 23.02 1.24 -0.39
N LEU A 244 21.99 1.39 0.46
CA LEU A 244 21.93 2.41 1.51
C LEU A 244 22.88 2.10 2.67
N GLY A 245 23.07 0.82 2.99
CA GLY A 245 23.72 0.39 4.22
C GLY A 245 22.77 0.41 5.42
N LYS A 246 23.18 -0.27 6.50
CA LYS A 246 22.33 -0.51 7.68
C LYS A 246 21.89 0.79 8.36
N GLU A 247 22.84 1.67 8.65
CA GLU A 247 22.58 2.91 9.39
C GLU A 247 21.62 3.85 8.64
N ALA A 248 21.86 4.08 7.34
CA ALA A 248 20.98 4.91 6.53
C ALA A 248 19.58 4.31 6.39
N THR A 249 19.48 2.98 6.25
CA THR A 249 18.18 2.27 6.20
C THR A 249 17.41 2.45 7.51
N GLU A 250 18.07 2.29 8.65
CA GLU A 250 17.46 2.49 9.98
C GLU A 250 17.03 3.94 10.20
N SER A 251 17.84 4.91 9.78
CA SER A 251 17.53 6.34 9.84
C SER A 251 16.29 6.70 9.00
N LEU A 252 16.21 6.21 7.76
CA LEU A 252 15.05 6.41 6.89
C LEU A 252 13.78 5.75 7.46
N LEU A 253 13.87 4.53 8.00
CA LEU A 253 12.74 3.85 8.63
C LEU A 253 12.24 4.60 9.87
N ARG A 254 13.15 5.20 10.64
CA ARG A 254 12.78 6.07 11.77
C ARG A 254 12.03 7.30 11.29
N ALA A 255 12.54 8.00 10.28
CA ALA A 255 11.89 9.18 9.70
C ALA A 255 10.50 8.84 9.13
N VAL A 256 10.35 7.68 8.47
CA VAL A 256 9.07 7.18 7.97
C VAL A 256 8.08 6.94 9.12
N THR A 257 8.55 6.31 10.21
CA THR A 257 7.74 6.04 11.40
C THR A 257 7.29 7.34 12.09
N GLU A 258 8.21 8.28 12.27
CA GLU A 258 7.93 9.60 12.86
C GLU A 258 6.93 10.38 12.01
N ARG A 259 7.12 10.44 10.69
CA ARG A 259 6.18 11.13 9.80
C ARG A 259 4.80 10.48 9.83
N ARG A 260 4.74 9.14 9.83
CA ARG A 260 3.47 8.39 9.90
C ARG A 260 2.71 8.70 11.19
N ALA A 261 3.42 8.72 12.33
CA ALA A 261 2.83 9.06 13.62
C ALA A 261 2.30 10.50 13.66
N HIS A 262 3.03 11.45 13.06
CA HIS A 262 2.58 12.83 12.93
C HIS A 262 1.32 12.96 12.06
N ILE A 263 1.32 12.38 10.84
CA ILE A 263 0.14 12.41 9.95
C ILE A 263 -1.09 11.78 10.64
N ALA A 264 -0.90 10.64 11.30
CA ALA A 264 -1.99 9.99 12.01
C ALA A 264 -2.56 10.84 13.15
N THR A 265 -1.70 11.54 13.88
CA THR A 265 -2.10 12.46 14.96
C THR A 265 -2.92 13.62 14.42
N GLU A 266 -2.45 14.28 13.36
CA GLU A 266 -3.16 15.40 12.72
C GLU A 266 -4.54 14.98 12.17
N ILE A 267 -4.63 13.82 11.52
CA ILE A 267 -5.92 13.28 11.05
C ILE A 267 -6.85 13.03 12.24
N ALA A 268 -6.36 12.42 13.31
CA ALA A 268 -7.15 12.18 14.52
C ALA A 268 -7.60 13.48 15.18
N ASP A 269 -6.75 14.52 15.23
CA ASP A 269 -7.10 15.85 15.76
C ASP A 269 -8.23 16.49 14.97
N VAL A 270 -8.17 16.45 13.63
CA VAL A 270 -9.25 16.96 12.77
C VAL A 270 -10.56 16.21 13.02
N LEU A 271 -10.52 14.88 13.12
CA LEU A 271 -11.72 14.07 13.38
C LEU A 271 -12.31 14.36 14.77
N VAL A 272 -11.47 14.47 15.80
CA VAL A 272 -11.92 14.81 17.15
C VAL A 272 -12.53 16.22 17.20
N ALA A 273 -11.95 17.18 16.49
CA ALA A 273 -12.52 18.53 16.37
C ALA A 273 -13.91 18.50 15.69
N GLN A 274 -14.02 17.82 14.55
CA GLN A 274 -15.30 17.64 13.84
C GLN A 274 -16.37 16.97 14.72
N ILE A 275 -16.01 15.96 15.50
CA ILE A 275 -16.90 15.33 16.48
C ILE A 275 -17.34 16.37 17.53
N GLY A 276 -16.42 17.19 18.05
CA GLY A 276 -16.74 18.23 19.03
C GLY A 276 -17.68 19.32 18.52
N GLU A 277 -17.58 19.64 17.22
CA GLU A 277 -18.38 20.64 16.50
C GLU A 277 -19.75 20.14 16.05
N SER A 278 -20.05 18.85 16.20
CA SER A 278 -21.37 18.28 15.88
C SER A 278 -22.53 19.07 16.51
N SER A 279 -23.70 19.00 15.89
CA SER A 279 -24.92 19.64 16.41
C SER A 279 -25.31 19.08 17.80
N ARG A 280 -26.33 19.68 18.43
CA ARG A 280 -26.89 19.21 19.71
C ARG A 280 -28.26 18.56 19.58
N ASP A 281 -28.74 18.44 18.35
CA ASP A 281 -30.00 17.78 18.00
C ASP A 281 -29.75 16.32 17.58
N PHE A 282 -30.77 15.67 17.02
CA PHE A 282 -30.69 14.27 16.60
C PHE A 282 -29.71 14.04 15.44
N ASP A 283 -29.45 15.05 14.60
CA ASP A 283 -28.52 14.91 13.46
C ASP A 283 -27.07 14.71 13.92
N ALA A 284 -26.77 15.10 15.17
CA ALA A 284 -25.46 14.96 15.77
C ALA A 284 -24.97 13.50 15.79
N PHE A 285 -25.86 12.52 16.01
CA PHE A 285 -25.47 11.11 16.00
C PHE A 285 -24.91 10.69 14.64
N ALA A 286 -25.55 11.10 13.53
CA ALA A 286 -25.09 10.79 12.18
C ALA A 286 -23.77 11.50 11.86
N GLN A 287 -23.61 12.76 12.28
CA GLN A 287 -22.37 13.52 12.11
C GLN A 287 -21.20 12.87 12.86
N ILE A 288 -21.42 12.44 14.10
CA ILE A 288 -20.42 11.73 14.91
C ILE A 288 -20.06 10.39 14.26
N ASP A 289 -21.04 9.64 13.76
CA ASP A 289 -20.80 8.35 13.12
C ASP A 289 -20.01 8.49 11.81
N GLN A 290 -20.26 9.54 11.03
CA GLN A 290 -19.50 9.84 9.82
C GLN A 290 -18.03 10.16 10.13
N ALA A 291 -17.78 10.97 11.16
CA ALA A 291 -16.42 11.32 11.58
C ALA A 291 -15.68 10.14 12.24
N ALA A 292 -16.42 9.22 12.89
CA ALA A 292 -15.89 8.02 13.53
C ALA A 292 -16.06 6.75 12.67
N ASP A 293 -16.11 6.89 11.34
CA ASP A 293 -16.33 5.77 10.43
C ASP A 293 -15.28 4.65 10.61
N GLY A 294 -15.75 3.40 10.74
CA GLY A 294 -14.89 2.26 11.01
C GLY A 294 -13.90 1.92 9.90
N ASN A 295 -14.18 2.26 8.63
CA ASN A 295 -13.26 2.03 7.53
C ASN A 295 -12.12 3.06 7.53
N MET A 296 -12.43 4.30 7.90
CA MET A 296 -11.45 5.36 8.14
C MET A 296 -10.54 5.00 9.33
N LEU A 297 -11.12 4.63 10.47
CA LEU A 297 -10.36 4.34 11.69
C LEU A 297 -9.43 3.13 11.55
N ARG A 298 -9.79 2.14 10.73
CA ARG A 298 -8.91 0.99 10.43
C ARG A 298 -7.61 1.37 9.70
N GLN A 299 -7.55 2.55 9.10
CA GLN A 299 -6.35 3.05 8.42
C GLN A 299 -5.42 3.83 9.36
N LEU A 300 -5.90 4.18 10.55
CA LEU A 300 -5.10 4.86 11.57
C LEU A 300 -4.39 3.85 12.47
N PRO A 301 -3.24 4.22 13.07
CA PRO A 301 -2.67 3.44 14.16
C PRO A 301 -3.65 3.33 15.33
N GLN A 302 -3.58 2.22 16.06
CA GLN A 302 -4.55 1.84 17.09
C GLN A 302 -4.79 2.93 18.14
N ALA A 303 -3.73 3.62 18.59
CA ALA A 303 -3.85 4.67 19.61
C ALA A 303 -4.66 5.88 19.12
N GLN A 304 -4.44 6.31 17.88
CA GLN A 304 -5.18 7.41 17.25
C GLN A 304 -6.62 7.01 16.96
N ALA A 305 -6.85 5.79 16.48
CA ALA A 305 -8.20 5.25 16.26
C ALA A 305 -9.01 5.20 17.57
N ALA A 306 -8.40 4.71 18.65
CA ALA A 306 -9.02 4.67 19.97
C ALA A 306 -9.39 6.08 20.46
N ARG A 307 -8.49 7.06 20.29
CA ARG A 307 -8.76 8.46 20.66
C ARG A 307 -9.99 9.05 19.95
N VAL A 308 -10.15 8.80 18.65
CA VAL A 308 -11.33 9.26 17.89
C VAL A 308 -12.60 8.53 18.38
N HIS A 309 -12.50 7.23 18.62
CA HIS A 309 -13.61 6.44 19.16
C HIS A 309 -14.08 6.96 20.53
N ASP A 310 -13.15 7.21 21.45
CA ASP A 310 -13.45 7.70 22.80
C ASP A 310 -14.08 9.10 22.75
N ALA A 311 -13.57 9.99 21.88
CA ALA A 311 -14.17 11.30 21.63
C ALA A 311 -15.61 11.18 21.10
N ALA A 312 -15.85 10.26 20.16
CA ALA A 312 -17.18 9.99 19.62
C ALA A 312 -18.13 9.49 20.72
N GLN A 313 -17.70 8.55 21.57
CA GLN A 313 -18.50 8.04 22.67
C GLN A 313 -18.83 9.13 23.69
N ALA A 314 -17.83 9.92 24.11
CA ALA A 314 -18.03 11.05 25.02
C ALA A 314 -19.00 12.09 24.44
N ARG A 315 -18.88 12.40 23.14
CA ARG A 315 -19.78 13.35 22.49
C ARG A 315 -21.22 12.83 22.40
N ARG A 316 -21.42 11.56 22.05
CA ARG A 316 -22.75 10.93 22.02
C ARG A 316 -23.44 11.04 23.38
N GLN A 317 -22.70 10.84 24.48
CA GLN A 317 -23.23 11.03 25.84
C GLN A 317 -23.71 12.48 26.07
N VAL A 318 -22.89 13.48 25.74
CA VAL A 318 -23.25 14.90 25.89
C VAL A 318 -24.49 15.27 25.08
N VAL A 319 -24.57 14.84 23.82
CA VAL A 319 -25.75 15.05 22.95
C VAL A 319 -26.97 14.40 23.56
N ALA A 320 -26.86 13.13 23.96
CA ALA A 320 -27.96 12.41 24.56
C ALA A 320 -28.45 13.11 25.84
N ASP A 321 -27.56 13.64 26.68
CA ASP A 321 -27.93 14.32 27.93
C ASP A 321 -28.69 15.62 27.67
N ALA A 322 -28.26 16.40 26.67
CA ALA A 322 -28.96 17.61 26.25
C ALA A 322 -30.36 17.28 25.71
N LEU A 323 -30.46 16.28 24.82
CA LEU A 323 -31.73 15.81 24.26
C LEU A 323 -32.67 15.26 25.35
N PHE A 324 -32.14 14.55 26.34
CA PHE A 324 -32.95 14.00 27.42
C PHE A 324 -33.53 15.09 28.32
N SER A 325 -32.73 16.12 28.62
CA SER A 325 -33.19 17.30 29.37
C SER A 325 -34.33 18.00 28.63
N ASP A 326 -34.12 18.31 27.34
CA ASP A 326 -35.13 18.96 26.49
C ASP A 326 -36.41 18.12 26.37
N MET A 327 -36.28 16.81 26.15
CA MET A 327 -37.43 15.90 26.10
C MET A 327 -38.19 15.91 27.43
N THR A 328 -37.49 15.82 28.57
CA THR A 328 -38.13 15.80 29.90
C THR A 328 -38.89 17.09 30.16
N THR A 329 -38.34 18.24 29.78
CA THR A 329 -39.04 19.54 29.85
C THR A 329 -40.28 19.56 28.96
N LYS A 330 -40.18 19.14 27.70
CA LYS A 330 -41.31 19.10 26.75
C LYS A 330 -42.42 18.16 27.22
N LEU A 331 -42.06 16.96 27.67
CA LEU A 331 -42.99 15.97 28.20
C LEU A 331 -43.66 16.46 29.50
N GLY A 332 -42.91 17.09 30.40
CA GLY A 332 -43.44 17.66 31.64
C GLY A 332 -44.44 18.80 31.40
N ALA A 333 -44.25 19.58 30.33
CA ALA A 333 -45.15 20.66 29.95
C ALA A 333 -46.47 20.19 29.30
N LEU A 334 -46.57 18.92 28.91
CA LEU A 334 -47.79 18.39 28.31
C LEU A 334 -48.96 18.41 29.31
N PRO A 335 -50.15 18.90 28.93
CA PRO A 335 -51.33 18.88 29.79
C PRO A 335 -51.87 17.45 29.96
N ALA A 336 -52.61 17.21 31.05
CA ALA A 336 -53.23 15.91 31.30
C ALA A 336 -54.47 15.69 30.41
N THR A 337 -54.26 15.27 29.16
CA THR A 337 -55.33 15.09 28.14
C THR A 337 -55.03 13.87 27.26
N ASP A 338 -56.05 13.33 26.57
CA ASP A 338 -55.86 12.23 25.61
C ASP A 338 -54.93 12.61 24.45
N ALA A 339 -54.98 13.86 23.97
CA ALA A 339 -54.08 14.34 22.91
C ALA A 339 -52.60 14.37 23.36
N ALA A 340 -52.35 14.60 24.65
CA ALA A 340 -51.03 14.47 25.22
C ALA A 340 -50.57 13.01 25.29
N LEU A 341 -51.46 12.06 25.60
CA LEU A 341 -51.13 10.62 25.53
C LEU A 341 -50.69 10.22 24.12
N ASP A 342 -51.39 10.67 23.08
CA ASP A 342 -51.00 10.42 21.68
C ASP A 342 -49.62 10.99 21.35
N SER A 343 -49.32 12.17 21.88
CA SER A 343 -48.04 12.84 21.69
C SER A 343 -46.90 12.06 22.34
N VAL A 344 -47.11 11.52 23.55
CA VAL A 344 -46.14 10.66 24.23
C VAL A 344 -45.96 9.34 23.49
N ASP A 345 -47.04 8.73 23.02
CA ASP A 345 -46.98 7.48 22.24
C ASP A 345 -46.26 7.67 20.89
N ALA A 346 -46.43 8.84 20.25
CA ALA A 346 -45.66 9.21 19.07
C ALA A 346 -44.16 9.37 19.38
N ALA A 347 -43.82 9.99 20.51
CA ALA A 347 -42.43 10.10 20.96
C ALA A 347 -41.81 8.71 21.22
N LEU A 348 -42.52 7.79 21.87
CA LEU A 348 -42.07 6.41 22.09
C LEU A 348 -41.79 5.67 20.78
N ARG A 349 -42.66 5.82 19.77
CA ARG A 349 -42.42 5.27 18.42
C ARG A 349 -41.19 5.87 17.77
N SER A 350 -40.97 7.18 17.93
CA SER A 350 -39.77 7.85 17.42
C SER A 350 -38.49 7.32 18.09
N ILE A 351 -38.49 7.15 19.42
CA ILE A 351 -37.35 6.60 20.18
C ILE A 351 -36.96 5.20 19.69
N ALA A 352 -37.97 4.35 19.44
CA ALA A 352 -37.73 3.01 18.91
C ALA A 352 -36.96 3.03 17.57
N ALA A 353 -37.24 4.03 16.73
CA ALA A 353 -36.64 4.19 15.40
C ALA A 353 -35.25 4.87 15.38
N TRP A 354 -34.66 5.22 16.53
CA TRP A 354 -33.34 5.88 16.53
C TRP A 354 -32.21 4.99 15.99
N PRO A 355 -31.12 5.61 15.46
CA PRO A 355 -29.98 4.89 14.91
C PRO A 355 -29.28 3.99 15.95
N ALA A 356 -28.51 3.03 15.46
CA ALA A 356 -27.78 2.07 16.29
C ALA A 356 -26.79 2.75 17.25
N SER A 357 -26.16 3.85 16.83
CA SER A 357 -25.25 4.64 17.67
C SER A 357 -25.91 5.29 18.88
N ALA A 358 -27.23 5.47 18.87
CA ALA A 358 -28.00 5.97 20.00
C ALA A 358 -28.60 4.84 20.87
N ALA A 359 -28.41 3.57 20.50
CA ALA A 359 -29.01 2.43 21.20
C ALA A 359 -28.74 2.38 22.71
N PRO A 360 -27.53 2.69 23.22
CA PRO A 360 -27.27 2.70 24.66
C PRO A 360 -28.13 3.69 25.45
N PHE A 361 -28.63 4.75 24.79
CA PHE A 361 -29.43 5.79 25.43
C PHE A 361 -30.94 5.51 25.33
N LYS A 362 -31.41 4.69 24.38
CA LYS A 362 -32.85 4.42 24.20
C LYS A 362 -33.59 4.10 25.51
N PRO A 363 -33.09 3.21 26.39
CA PRO A 363 -33.84 2.78 27.58
C PRO A 363 -34.24 3.93 28.50
N ARG A 364 -33.35 4.90 28.76
CA ARG A 364 -33.67 6.03 29.66
C ARG A 364 -34.72 6.96 29.06
N PHE A 365 -34.70 7.16 27.74
CA PHE A 365 -35.68 8.01 27.07
C PHE A 365 -37.06 7.34 27.07
N GLU A 366 -37.11 6.04 26.79
CA GLU A 366 -38.33 5.26 26.90
C GLU A 366 -38.91 5.27 28.32
N GLU A 367 -38.06 5.10 29.34
CA GLU A 367 -38.48 5.15 30.74
C GLU A 367 -39.09 6.51 31.09
N GLY A 368 -38.42 7.62 30.73
CA GLY A 368 -38.93 8.97 30.97
C GLY A 368 -40.28 9.23 30.28
N ALA A 369 -40.41 8.80 29.03
CA ALA A 369 -41.67 8.92 28.27
C ALA A 369 -42.78 8.04 28.87
N ARG A 370 -42.50 6.78 29.21
CA ARG A 370 -43.47 5.87 29.86
C ARG A 370 -43.92 6.37 31.22
N LYS A 371 -43.00 6.94 32.01
CA LYS A 371 -43.33 7.57 33.30
C LYS A 371 -44.31 8.72 33.10
N ARG A 372 -44.03 9.64 32.17
CA ARG A 372 -44.94 10.75 31.89
C ARG A 372 -46.29 10.27 31.34
N ARG A 373 -46.28 9.25 30.47
CA ARG A 373 -47.51 8.61 29.98
C ARG A 373 -48.37 8.12 31.14
N ALA A 374 -47.79 7.42 32.10
CA ALA A 374 -48.51 6.89 33.26
C ALA A 374 -49.08 8.01 34.15
N GLU A 375 -48.33 9.09 34.37
CA GLU A 375 -48.82 10.27 35.12
C GLU A 375 -50.02 10.94 34.44
N ILE A 376 -49.92 11.17 33.13
CA ILE A 376 -51.02 11.74 32.34
C ILE A 376 -52.22 10.80 32.38
N LEU A 377 -52.01 9.50 32.13
CA LEU A 377 -53.08 8.51 32.12
C LEU A 377 -53.81 8.46 33.46
N ALA A 378 -53.09 8.42 34.58
CA ALA A 378 -53.70 8.43 35.91
C ALA A 378 -54.54 9.70 36.17
N ALA A 379 -54.08 10.86 35.69
CA ALA A 379 -54.83 12.11 35.81
C ALA A 379 -56.09 12.12 34.94
N VAL A 380 -56.00 11.63 33.69
CA VAL A 380 -57.15 11.52 32.78
C VAL A 380 -58.14 10.47 33.31
N ASP A 381 -57.68 9.31 33.76
CA ASP A 381 -58.51 8.27 34.37
C ASP A 381 -59.26 8.77 35.60
N LYS A 382 -58.59 9.59 36.44
CA LYS A 382 -59.24 10.23 37.59
C LYS A 382 -60.32 11.21 37.15
N ALA A 383 -60.08 11.99 36.10
CA ALA A 383 -61.07 12.92 35.54
C ALA A 383 -62.26 12.18 34.89
N GLU A 384 -61.99 11.02 34.28
CA GLU A 384 -62.99 10.17 33.63
C GLU A 384 -63.57 9.10 34.57
N ALA A 385 -63.26 9.13 35.86
CA ALA A 385 -63.75 8.16 36.83
C ALA A 385 -65.28 8.21 36.96
N GLY A 386 -65.86 7.11 37.44
CA GLY A 386 -67.31 6.96 37.60
C GLY A 386 -67.90 5.87 36.70
N ALA A 387 -69.21 5.64 36.89
CA ALA A 387 -69.94 4.56 36.25
C ALA A 387 -69.95 4.68 34.72
N MET A 388 -69.94 3.53 34.05
CA MET A 388 -70.06 3.46 32.59
C MET A 388 -71.47 3.83 32.10
N ARG A 389 -72.48 3.65 32.96
CA ARG A 389 -73.87 4.02 32.66
C ARG A 389 -73.98 5.44 32.09
N GLY A 390 -74.63 5.53 30.92
CA GLY A 390 -74.90 6.75 30.18
C GLY A 390 -73.78 7.16 29.22
N ARG A 391 -72.65 6.45 29.19
CA ARG A 391 -71.50 6.79 28.33
C ARG A 391 -71.61 6.14 26.96
N VAL A 392 -71.13 6.85 25.95
CA VAL A 392 -71.03 6.35 24.58
C VAL A 392 -69.58 6.44 24.11
N TYR A 393 -69.06 5.34 23.59
CA TYR A 393 -67.73 5.25 22.99
C TYR A 393 -67.85 4.87 21.53
N GLU A 394 -67.13 5.55 20.65
CA GLU A 394 -67.30 5.42 19.20
C GLU A 394 -65.94 5.53 18.47
N THR A 395 -65.81 4.88 17.33
CA THR A 395 -64.68 5.11 16.40
C THR A 395 -64.85 6.43 15.64
N GLY A 396 -63.77 7.00 15.13
CA GLY A 396 -63.83 8.28 14.40
C GLY A 396 -64.71 8.24 13.14
N ASP A 397 -64.83 7.08 12.50
CA ASP A 397 -65.69 6.81 11.35
C ASP A 397 -67.12 6.38 11.73
N LYS A 398 -67.42 6.28 13.04
CA LYS A 398 -68.71 5.85 13.59
C LYS A 398 -69.12 4.42 13.23
N ALA A 399 -68.20 3.64 12.67
CA ALA A 399 -68.47 2.25 12.28
C ALA A 399 -68.69 1.35 13.49
N HIS A 400 -68.00 1.62 14.62
CA HIS A 400 -68.12 0.84 15.84
C HIS A 400 -68.48 1.73 17.03
N ARG A 401 -69.45 1.30 17.85
CA ARG A 401 -69.92 2.07 19.00
C ARG A 401 -70.35 1.17 20.16
N PHE A 402 -69.97 1.55 21.38
CA PHE A 402 -70.48 1.01 22.63
C PHE A 402 -71.36 2.05 23.32
N GLU A 403 -72.62 1.72 23.60
CA GLU A 403 -73.54 2.57 24.35
C GLU A 403 -73.94 1.85 25.65
N PHE A 404 -73.43 2.33 26.78
CA PHE A 404 -73.68 1.77 28.10
C PHE A 404 -74.97 2.39 28.66
N VAL A 405 -76.09 1.68 28.59
CA VAL A 405 -77.42 2.24 28.82
C VAL A 405 -77.75 2.39 30.30
N ASP A 406 -77.48 1.33 31.08
CA ASP A 406 -77.72 1.28 32.51
C ASP A 406 -76.60 0.54 33.24
N ARG A 407 -76.86 -0.05 34.42
CA ARG A 407 -75.82 -0.69 35.25
C ARG A 407 -75.36 -2.04 34.72
N THR A 408 -76.10 -2.66 33.81
CA THR A 408 -75.79 -4.00 33.31
C THR A 408 -75.89 -4.11 31.81
N ARG A 409 -76.60 -3.22 31.11
CA ARG A 409 -76.82 -3.30 29.65
C ARG A 409 -75.89 -2.41 28.86
N VAL A 410 -75.36 -2.96 27.77
CA VAL A 410 -74.60 -2.24 26.74
C VAL A 410 -75.13 -2.60 25.36
N PHE A 411 -75.23 -1.62 24.47
CA PHE A 411 -75.43 -1.88 23.04
C PHE A 411 -74.09 -1.78 22.32
N VAL A 412 -73.77 -2.82 21.55
CA VAL A 412 -72.60 -2.85 20.67
C VAL A 412 -73.10 -2.70 19.24
N HIS A 413 -72.66 -1.63 18.59
CA HIS A 413 -72.97 -1.33 17.21
C HIS A 413 -71.75 -1.63 16.35
N GLU A 414 -72.00 -2.34 15.26
CA GLU A 414 -71.05 -2.65 14.21
C GLU A 414 -71.70 -2.35 12.85
N PRO A 415 -70.95 -2.28 11.74
CA PRO A 415 -71.53 -2.03 10.43
C PRO A 415 -72.65 -3.03 10.09
N GLY A 416 -73.89 -2.54 10.01
CA GLY A 416 -75.08 -3.34 9.66
C GLY A 416 -75.65 -4.19 10.81
N HIS A 417 -75.10 -4.12 12.03
CA HIS A 417 -75.56 -4.91 13.16
C HIS A 417 -75.58 -4.11 14.47
N THR A 418 -76.56 -4.39 15.33
CA THR A 418 -76.58 -3.87 16.70
C THR A 418 -77.03 -4.99 17.61
N ALA A 419 -76.21 -5.29 18.60
CA ALA A 419 -76.47 -6.35 19.56
C ALA A 419 -76.61 -5.76 20.96
N ALA A 420 -77.59 -6.29 21.71
CA ALA A 420 -77.71 -6.03 23.13
C ALA A 420 -76.83 -7.02 23.89
N GLY A 421 -75.99 -6.50 24.77
CA GLY A 421 -75.13 -7.27 25.64
C GLY A 421 -75.29 -6.87 27.10
N THR A 422 -74.57 -7.59 27.95
CA THR A 422 -74.35 -7.20 29.33
C THR A 422 -72.91 -6.75 29.54
N TYR A 423 -72.67 -5.97 30.60
CA TYR A 423 -71.31 -5.64 30.99
C TYR A 423 -71.13 -5.67 32.51
N THR A 424 -69.90 -5.93 32.95
CA THR A 424 -69.47 -5.80 34.33
C THR A 424 -68.27 -4.88 34.44
N GLU A 425 -68.24 -4.03 35.48
CA GLU A 425 -67.10 -3.18 35.83
C GLU A 425 -66.29 -3.88 36.92
N GLU A 426 -65.07 -4.29 36.58
CA GLU A 426 -64.14 -4.88 37.54
C GLU A 426 -63.52 -3.79 38.41
N LYS A 427 -63.11 -4.19 39.63
CA LYS A 427 -62.51 -3.26 40.62
C LYS A 427 -61.20 -2.62 40.14
N ASP A 428 -60.52 -3.25 39.17
CA ASP A 428 -59.28 -2.77 38.57
C ASP A 428 -59.50 -1.91 37.32
N GLY A 429 -60.76 -1.54 37.02
CA GLY A 429 -61.10 -0.66 35.90
C GLY A 429 -61.28 -1.38 34.55
N ARG A 430 -61.16 -2.71 34.52
CA ARG A 430 -61.54 -3.51 33.35
C ARG A 430 -63.06 -3.57 33.21
N ILE A 431 -63.52 -3.57 31.97
CA ILE A 431 -64.93 -3.64 31.60
C ILE A 431 -65.09 -4.90 30.78
N VAL A 432 -65.80 -5.90 31.30
CA VAL A 432 -66.09 -7.13 30.56
C VAL A 432 -67.43 -6.94 29.87
N VAL A 433 -67.42 -6.93 28.55
CA VAL A 433 -68.64 -6.82 27.72
C VAL A 433 -68.97 -8.20 27.17
N THR A 434 -70.18 -8.70 27.44
CA THR A 434 -70.68 -9.99 26.95
C THR A 434 -71.82 -9.77 25.97
N VAL A 435 -71.63 -10.22 24.72
CA VAL A 435 -72.62 -10.12 23.64
C VAL A 435 -72.75 -11.49 22.98
N ASN A 436 -73.97 -11.99 22.78
CA ASN A 436 -74.23 -13.26 22.09
C ASN A 436 -73.43 -14.48 22.64
N GLY A 437 -73.06 -14.46 23.93
CA GLY A 437 -72.29 -15.53 24.58
C GLY A 437 -70.76 -15.37 24.51
N GLU A 438 -70.25 -14.35 23.83
CA GLU A 438 -68.82 -14.02 23.77
C GLU A 438 -68.49 -12.84 24.68
N SER A 439 -67.38 -12.94 25.41
CA SER A 439 -66.93 -11.89 26.34
C SER A 439 -65.65 -11.25 25.84
N THR A 440 -65.63 -9.93 25.78
CA THR A 440 -64.42 -9.14 25.51
C THR A 440 -64.05 -8.28 26.71
N VAL A 441 -62.77 -8.28 27.06
CA VAL A 441 -62.24 -7.47 28.15
C VAL A 441 -61.73 -6.16 27.56
N LEU A 442 -62.35 -5.06 27.97
CA LEU A 442 -61.95 -3.72 27.63
C LEU A 442 -61.23 -3.07 28.81
N THR A 443 -60.12 -2.40 28.55
CA THR A 443 -59.41 -1.56 29.51
C THR A 443 -59.74 -0.11 29.22
N ARG A 444 -60.21 0.63 30.23
CA ARG A 444 -60.39 2.07 30.11
C ARG A 444 -59.04 2.77 30.24
N GLU A 445 -58.71 3.59 29.25
CA GLU A 445 -57.58 4.51 29.29
C GLU A 445 -58.11 5.93 28.98
N GLY A 446 -58.40 6.69 30.02
CA GLY A 446 -59.02 8.00 29.93
C GLY A 446 -60.38 7.95 29.25
N ARG A 447 -60.53 8.69 28.13
CA ARG A 447 -61.75 8.66 27.32
C ARG A 447 -61.80 7.49 26.36
N ARG A 448 -60.83 6.57 26.37
CA ARG A 448 -60.74 5.46 25.41
C ARG A 448 -61.06 4.13 26.06
N LEU A 449 -61.57 3.20 25.25
CA LEU A 449 -61.59 1.77 25.59
C LEU A 449 -60.68 1.03 24.62
N ASN A 450 -59.73 0.29 25.20
CA ASN A 450 -58.77 -0.57 24.52
C ASN A 450 -59.13 -2.04 24.80
N GLY A 451 -58.74 -2.98 23.93
CA GLY A 451 -59.00 -4.42 24.12
C GLY A 451 -60.05 -5.03 23.18
N TRP A 452 -60.65 -4.20 22.31
CA TRP A 452 -61.40 -4.65 21.14
C TRP A 452 -60.52 -4.58 19.87
N HIS A 453 -60.96 -5.12 18.74
CA HIS A 453 -60.22 -5.05 17.46
C HIS A 453 -59.96 -3.61 16.97
N THR A 454 -60.63 -2.61 17.56
CA THR A 454 -60.44 -1.19 17.27
C THR A 454 -60.66 -0.38 18.54
N GLN A 455 -59.82 0.63 18.75
CA GLN A 455 -59.95 1.56 19.87
C GLN A 455 -61.15 2.49 19.65
N VAL A 456 -61.99 2.63 20.68
CA VAL A 456 -63.16 3.54 20.68
C VAL A 456 -62.95 4.68 21.67
N SER A 457 -63.49 5.86 21.37
CA SER A 457 -63.34 7.07 22.20
C SER A 457 -64.68 7.62 22.66
N ARG A 458 -64.74 8.14 23.88
CA ARG A 458 -65.96 8.62 24.52
C ARG A 458 -66.49 9.88 23.83
N THR A 459 -67.68 9.78 23.24
CA THR A 459 -68.40 10.89 22.59
C THR A 459 -69.50 11.48 23.47
N LYS A 460 -69.95 10.76 24.50
CA LYS A 460 -70.95 11.19 25.47
C LYS A 460 -70.64 10.70 26.88
#